data_AF-A0A537P1A5-F1
#
_entry.id   AF-A0A537P1A5-F1
#
_cell.length_a   1.000
_cell.length_b   1.000
_cell.length_c   1.000
_cell.angle_alpha   90.00
_cell.angle_beta   90.00
_cell.angle_gamma   90.00
#
_symmetry.space_group_name_H-M   'P 1'
#
loop_
_entity.id
_entity.type
_entity.pdbx_description
1 polymer ?
#
loop_
_entity_poly.entity_id
_entity_poly.type
_entity_poly.pdbx_seq_one_letter_code
_entity_poly.pdbx_strand_id
1 'polypeptide(L)'
;MAASNSSSQLRFEPPGPGSWKQDPVHFPRPMTLYWQEMHPPAFKKGTNDFARFYGMLIDGLECAYVNGFGYNRVLPAPEAEFPERFQRAEQVFAQKLWRQQLTEWDEKHKPSTVATQRKLQAVDPDALSDVELATYLTRCRDHHSAMIAQHMRFTAGAILPTGDFLAHVGDWTSLPHAELLGLMRGSAEVSAGGSEEMQRLKKAFAKDASARKLLDTARDPAKVIERLRSLGGEAGAAISAYLDLVGNRLIDGFDISEPRALELPDALLRSIRITVSDEAQAPIDVDDHIADVRAKVPAAHQPQFDELLGEARLTYRLRDERGV
;
A
#
# COMPACT_ATOMS: atom_id res chain seq x y z
N MET A 1 52.71 4.19 20.38
CA MET A 1 51.56 3.25 20.30
C MET A 1 50.68 3.70 19.17
N ALA A 2 50.72 2.97 18.05
CA ALA A 2 49.91 3.29 16.86
C ALA A 2 48.48 2.79 17.07
N ALA A 3 47.50 3.69 16.91
CA ALA A 3 46.10 3.32 16.89
C ALA A 3 45.84 2.50 15.61
N SER A 4 45.41 1.24 15.77
CA SER A 4 44.93 0.43 14.66
C SER A 4 43.57 0.96 14.22
N ASN A 5 43.56 1.85 13.23
CA ASN A 5 42.36 2.20 12.48
C ASN A 5 41.99 1.03 11.56
N SER A 6 41.38 -0.02 12.10
CA SER A 6 40.72 -1.05 11.30
C SER A 6 39.24 -0.68 11.12
N SER A 7 38.94 0.43 10.44
CA SER A 7 37.62 0.53 9.82
C SER A 7 37.64 -0.42 8.63
N SER A 8 37.06 -1.60 8.76
CA SER A 8 36.80 -2.47 7.62
C SER A 8 35.99 -1.67 6.59
N GLN A 9 36.62 -1.31 5.47
CA GLN A 9 35.98 -0.53 4.42
C GLN A 9 34.79 -1.33 3.88
N LEU A 10 33.57 -0.77 3.95
CA LEU A 10 32.39 -1.42 3.38
C LEU A 10 32.58 -1.59 1.88
N ARG A 11 32.35 -2.80 1.39
CA ARG A 11 32.40 -3.13 -0.04
C ARG A 11 30.98 -3.28 -0.56
N PHE A 12 30.72 -2.70 -1.72
CA PHE A 12 29.45 -2.81 -2.43
C PHE A 12 29.66 -3.64 -3.68
N GLU A 13 29.82 -4.95 -3.48
CA GLU A 13 29.93 -5.91 -4.58
C GLU A 13 28.52 -6.24 -5.11
N PRO A 14 28.33 -6.37 -6.43
CA PRO A 14 27.05 -6.78 -6.99
C PRO A 14 26.58 -8.11 -6.37
N PRO A 15 25.29 -8.24 -6.00
CA PRO A 15 24.75 -9.47 -5.41
C PRO A 15 24.87 -10.71 -6.30
N GLY A 16 25.07 -10.52 -7.61
CA GLY A 16 25.18 -11.56 -8.60
C GLY A 16 25.40 -10.97 -10.00
N PRO A 17 25.41 -11.81 -11.05
CA PRO A 17 25.64 -11.35 -12.42
C PRO A 17 24.56 -10.38 -12.92
N GLY A 18 24.87 -9.64 -13.98
CA GLY A 18 23.94 -8.69 -14.60
C GLY A 18 23.99 -7.29 -13.97
N SER A 19 23.09 -6.42 -14.43
CA SER A 19 23.01 -5.03 -13.96
C SER A 19 22.00 -4.89 -12.82
N TRP A 20 22.48 -4.37 -11.70
CA TRP A 20 21.68 -4.11 -10.50
C TRP A 20 21.51 -2.60 -10.33
N LYS A 21 20.28 -2.16 -10.03
CA LYS A 21 19.97 -0.76 -9.76
C LYS A 21 19.53 -0.61 -8.31
N GLN A 22 20.14 0.32 -7.58
CA GLN A 22 19.68 0.67 -6.24
C GLN A 22 18.25 1.23 -6.30
N ASP A 23 17.43 0.89 -5.31
CA ASP A 23 16.08 1.42 -5.15
C ASP A 23 16.01 2.39 -3.96
N PRO A 24 16.45 3.66 -4.14
CA PRO A 24 16.43 4.65 -3.07
C PRO A 24 15.02 5.20 -2.79
N VAL A 25 14.02 4.87 -3.63
CA VAL A 25 12.64 5.33 -3.43
C VAL A 25 11.97 4.50 -2.35
N HIS A 26 12.14 3.17 -2.41
CA HIS A 26 11.55 2.27 -1.42
C HIS A 26 12.50 1.98 -0.25
N PHE A 27 13.82 1.95 -0.50
CA PHE A 27 14.83 1.62 0.51
C PHE A 27 15.89 2.72 0.61
N PRO A 28 15.50 3.95 1.06
CA PRO A 28 16.43 5.08 1.17
C PRO A 28 17.51 4.88 2.25
N ARG A 29 17.30 3.94 3.18
CA ARG A 29 18.17 3.61 4.32
C ARG A 29 18.45 2.11 4.35
N PRO A 30 19.53 1.64 5.00
CA PRO A 30 19.78 0.22 5.20
C PRO A 30 18.61 -0.46 5.92
N MET A 31 18.13 -1.57 5.35
CA MET A 31 17.05 -2.39 5.91
C MET A 31 17.57 -3.36 6.97
N THR A 32 16.72 -3.78 7.90
CA THR A 32 17.07 -4.79 8.93
C THR A 32 17.37 -6.15 8.32
N LEU A 33 18.14 -6.98 9.03
CA LEU A 33 18.42 -8.36 8.59
C LEU A 33 17.12 -9.16 8.39
N TYR A 34 16.13 -8.98 9.27
CA TYR A 34 14.79 -9.56 9.12
C TYR A 34 14.19 -9.28 7.74
N TRP A 35 14.21 -8.02 7.30
CA TRP A 35 13.67 -7.62 6.00
C TRP A 35 14.49 -8.22 4.86
N GLN A 36 15.83 -8.15 4.96
CA GLN A 36 16.75 -8.66 3.94
C GLN A 36 16.56 -10.16 3.68
N GLU A 37 16.25 -10.95 4.70
CA GLU A 37 16.01 -12.40 4.58
C GLU A 37 14.62 -12.73 4.06
N MET A 38 13.58 -12.04 4.55
CA MET A 38 12.19 -12.36 4.25
C MET A 38 11.71 -11.81 2.89
N HIS A 39 12.16 -10.61 2.52
CA HIS A 39 11.62 -9.87 1.37
C HIS A 39 11.93 -10.49 0.00
N PRO A 40 13.20 -10.85 -0.35
CA PRO A 40 13.55 -11.23 -1.72
C PRO A 40 12.72 -12.37 -2.33
N PRO A 41 12.51 -13.52 -1.64
CA PRO A 41 11.75 -14.62 -2.23
C PRO A 41 10.28 -14.27 -2.47
N ALA A 42 9.65 -13.57 -1.52
CA ALA A 42 8.26 -13.14 -1.64
C ALA A 42 8.06 -12.09 -2.75
N PHE A 43 8.95 -11.11 -2.81
CA PHE A 43 8.96 -10.08 -3.85
C PHE A 43 9.10 -10.69 -5.24
N LYS A 44 10.06 -11.62 -5.40
CA LYS A 44 10.25 -12.34 -6.67
C LYS A 44 9.03 -13.18 -7.03
N LYS A 45 8.44 -13.91 -6.07
CA LYS A 45 7.22 -14.69 -6.31
C LYS A 45 6.07 -13.82 -6.79
N GLY A 46 5.75 -12.75 -6.05
CA GLY A 46 4.64 -11.88 -6.41
C GLY A 46 4.86 -11.12 -7.73
N THR A 47 6.12 -10.77 -8.03
CA THR A 47 6.46 -10.14 -9.32
C THR A 47 6.34 -11.10 -10.50
N ASN A 48 6.71 -12.35 -10.31
CA ASN A 48 6.45 -13.42 -11.28
C ASN A 48 4.95 -13.65 -11.50
N ASP A 49 4.18 -13.74 -10.41
CA ASP A 49 2.73 -13.96 -10.47
C ASP A 49 2.04 -12.87 -11.33
N PHE A 50 2.36 -11.59 -11.13
CA PHE A 50 1.77 -10.53 -11.97
C PHE A 50 2.30 -10.58 -13.41
N ALA A 51 3.60 -10.81 -13.62
CA ALA A 51 4.19 -10.78 -14.95
C ALA A 51 3.61 -11.88 -15.84
N ARG A 52 3.40 -13.07 -15.27
CA ARG A 52 2.71 -14.18 -15.94
C ARG A 52 1.26 -13.83 -16.23
N PHE A 53 0.53 -13.34 -15.23
CA PHE A 53 -0.89 -13.04 -15.37
C PHE A 53 -1.18 -12.02 -16.48
N TYR A 54 -0.28 -11.07 -16.70
CA TYR A 54 -0.41 -10.02 -17.72
C TYR A 54 0.38 -10.28 -19.00
N GLY A 55 0.99 -11.46 -19.18
CA GLY A 55 1.71 -11.79 -20.40
C GLY A 55 2.99 -10.96 -20.63
N MET A 56 3.57 -10.41 -19.57
CA MET A 56 4.80 -9.61 -19.66
C MET A 56 6.01 -10.50 -19.98
N LEU A 57 6.96 -10.00 -20.77
CA LEU A 57 8.21 -10.69 -21.14
C LEU A 57 9.29 -10.61 -20.06
N ILE A 58 8.88 -10.43 -18.81
CA ILE A 58 9.74 -10.53 -17.64
C ILE A 58 9.29 -11.74 -16.82
N ASP A 59 10.26 -12.45 -16.25
CA ASP A 59 9.98 -13.47 -15.25
C ASP A 59 9.68 -12.82 -13.89
N GLY A 60 10.02 -11.55 -13.70
CA GLY A 60 9.76 -10.78 -12.49
C GLY A 60 10.98 -9.96 -12.08
N LEU A 61 10.89 -9.34 -10.92
CA LEU A 61 11.95 -8.51 -10.36
C LEU A 61 12.66 -9.32 -9.27
N GLU A 62 13.97 -9.34 -9.33
CA GLU A 62 14.79 -9.88 -8.25
C GLU A 62 15.33 -8.73 -7.41
N CYS A 63 15.22 -8.85 -6.09
CA CYS A 63 15.75 -7.91 -5.12
C CYS A 63 16.86 -8.60 -4.33
N ALA A 64 17.94 -7.88 -4.03
CA ALA A 64 18.98 -8.33 -3.12
C ALA A 64 19.55 -7.12 -2.35
N TYR A 65 20.16 -7.41 -1.20
CA TYR A 65 20.64 -6.38 -0.29
C TYR A 65 22.16 -6.43 -0.14
N VAL A 66 22.81 -5.27 -0.27
CA VAL A 66 24.27 -5.12 -0.09
C VAL A 66 24.48 -4.07 0.99
N ASN A 67 25.04 -4.49 2.13
CA ASN A 67 25.15 -3.67 3.34
C ASN A 67 23.80 -3.05 3.76
N GLY A 68 22.71 -3.80 3.61
CA GLY A 68 21.34 -3.37 3.91
C GLY A 68 20.66 -2.50 2.84
N PHE A 69 21.36 -2.03 1.81
CA PHE A 69 20.74 -1.26 0.74
C PHE A 69 20.12 -2.19 -0.31
N GLY A 70 18.87 -1.93 -0.69
CA GLY A 70 18.12 -2.73 -1.67
C GLY A 70 18.52 -2.41 -3.11
N TYR A 71 18.79 -3.46 -3.88
CA TYR A 71 19.07 -3.41 -5.31
C TYR A 71 18.12 -4.33 -6.04
N ASN A 72 17.61 -3.88 -7.18
CA ASN A 72 16.72 -4.63 -8.03
C ASN A 72 17.35 -4.91 -9.40
N ARG A 73 17.02 -6.07 -9.98
CA ARG A 73 17.21 -6.34 -11.41
C ARG A 73 15.97 -6.96 -12.01
N VAL A 74 15.75 -6.70 -13.30
CA VAL A 74 14.69 -7.34 -14.09
C VAL A 74 15.22 -8.68 -14.60
N LEU A 75 14.47 -9.75 -14.38
CA LEU A 75 14.75 -11.05 -14.98
C LEU A 75 13.87 -11.23 -16.22
N PRO A 76 14.44 -11.56 -17.39
CA PRO A 76 13.66 -11.86 -18.59
C PRO A 76 12.86 -13.15 -18.40
N ALA A 77 11.69 -13.24 -19.04
CA ALA A 77 10.94 -14.49 -19.10
C ALA A 77 11.72 -15.54 -19.89
N PRO A 78 11.57 -16.85 -19.59
CA PRO A 78 12.14 -17.90 -20.44
C PRO A 78 11.55 -17.83 -21.85
N GLU A 79 12.38 -17.91 -22.89
CA GLU A 79 11.93 -17.79 -24.30
C GLU A 79 10.86 -18.83 -24.68
N ALA A 80 10.92 -20.02 -24.08
CA ALA A 80 9.93 -21.08 -24.28
C ALA A 80 8.50 -20.67 -23.87
N GLU A 81 8.35 -19.66 -23.00
CA GLU A 81 7.05 -19.15 -22.57
C GLU A 81 6.52 -18.01 -23.44
N PHE A 82 7.32 -17.43 -24.35
CA PHE A 82 6.93 -16.24 -25.12
C PHE A 82 5.60 -16.43 -25.88
N PRO A 83 5.33 -17.56 -26.55
CA PRO A 83 4.04 -17.75 -27.23
C PRO A 83 2.83 -17.63 -26.28
N GLU A 84 2.90 -18.24 -25.09
CA GLU A 84 1.84 -18.14 -24.08
C GLU A 84 1.72 -16.71 -23.53
N ARG A 85 2.86 -16.04 -23.29
CA ARG A 85 2.90 -14.65 -22.83
C ARG A 85 2.23 -13.70 -23.81
N PHE A 86 2.50 -13.84 -25.12
CA PHE A 86 1.86 -13.01 -26.16
C PHE A 86 0.35 -13.24 -26.21
N GLN A 87 -0.09 -14.50 -26.22
CA GLN A 87 -1.52 -14.83 -26.18
C GLN A 87 -2.19 -14.22 -24.94
N ARG A 88 -1.51 -14.25 -23.79
CA ARG A 88 -2.03 -13.66 -22.56
C ARG A 88 -2.11 -12.13 -22.65
N ALA A 89 -1.10 -11.47 -23.21
CA ALA A 89 -1.10 -10.02 -23.38
C ALA A 89 -2.24 -9.52 -24.29
N GLU A 90 -2.58 -10.26 -25.35
CA GLU A 90 -3.75 -9.95 -26.20
C GLU A 90 -5.06 -10.01 -25.39
N GLN A 91 -5.20 -11.01 -24.51
CA GLN A 91 -6.37 -11.16 -23.65
C GLN A 91 -6.49 -10.02 -22.62
N VAL A 92 -5.38 -9.49 -22.11
CA VAL A 92 -5.37 -8.44 -21.08
C VAL A 92 -6.26 -7.27 -21.45
N PHE A 93 -6.03 -6.69 -22.63
CA PHE A 93 -6.77 -5.51 -23.08
C PHE A 93 -8.14 -5.89 -23.64
N ALA A 94 -8.23 -6.96 -24.42
CA ALA A 94 -9.49 -7.41 -25.01
C ALA A 94 -10.54 -7.80 -23.95
N GLN A 95 -10.11 -8.38 -22.83
CA GLN A 95 -10.98 -8.87 -21.75
C GLN A 95 -10.91 -8.04 -20.48
N LYS A 96 -10.04 -7.02 -20.43
CA LYS A 96 -9.85 -6.14 -19.27
C LYS A 96 -9.56 -6.92 -18.00
N LEU A 97 -8.54 -7.77 -18.04
CA LEU A 97 -8.25 -8.76 -16.99
C LEU A 97 -8.00 -8.18 -15.59
N TRP A 98 -7.72 -6.86 -15.48
CA TRP A 98 -7.68 -6.16 -14.21
C TRP A 98 -9.03 -6.17 -13.46
N ARG A 99 -10.16 -6.25 -14.17
CA ARG A 99 -11.49 -6.41 -13.56
C ARG A 99 -11.61 -7.75 -12.84
N GLN A 100 -11.09 -8.82 -13.44
CA GLN A 100 -11.01 -10.14 -12.78
C GLN A 100 -10.15 -10.07 -11.52
N GLN A 101 -8.97 -9.43 -11.59
CA GLN A 101 -8.14 -9.25 -10.40
C GLN A 101 -8.85 -8.43 -9.32
N LEU A 102 -9.62 -7.40 -9.68
CA LEU A 102 -10.39 -6.62 -8.72
C LEU A 102 -11.47 -7.48 -8.04
N THR A 103 -12.19 -8.32 -8.78
CA THR A 103 -13.13 -9.29 -8.21
C THR A 103 -12.44 -10.27 -7.26
N GLU A 104 -11.33 -10.89 -7.68
CA GLU A 104 -10.54 -11.78 -6.82
C GLU A 104 -10.04 -11.05 -5.56
N TRP A 105 -9.66 -9.79 -5.69
CA TRP A 105 -9.22 -8.96 -4.58
C TRP A 105 -10.35 -8.78 -3.55
N ASP A 106 -11.51 -8.31 -4.00
CA ASP A 106 -12.65 -7.99 -3.14
C ASP A 106 -13.28 -9.22 -2.49
N GLU A 107 -13.44 -10.30 -3.25
CA GLU A 107 -14.20 -11.46 -2.79
C GLU A 107 -13.35 -12.43 -1.96
N LYS A 108 -12.02 -12.44 -2.19
CA LYS A 108 -11.13 -13.46 -1.62
C LYS A 108 -9.95 -12.89 -0.86
N HIS A 109 -9.12 -12.08 -1.51
CA HIS A 109 -7.81 -11.73 -0.95
C HIS A 109 -7.91 -10.73 0.19
N LYS A 110 -8.63 -9.61 0.01
CA LYS A 110 -8.79 -8.59 1.04
C LYS A 110 -9.51 -9.13 2.28
N PRO A 111 -10.68 -9.81 2.19
CA PRO A 111 -11.36 -10.30 3.39
C PRO A 111 -10.55 -11.34 4.16
N SER A 112 -9.91 -12.29 3.45
CA SER A 112 -9.08 -13.33 4.07
C SER A 112 -7.84 -12.76 4.76
N THR A 113 -7.21 -11.77 4.13
CA THR A 113 -6.04 -11.06 4.67
C THR A 113 -6.41 -10.31 5.94
N VAL A 114 -7.45 -9.49 5.90
CA VAL A 114 -7.93 -8.73 7.07
C VAL A 114 -8.32 -9.67 8.22
N ALA A 115 -9.00 -10.77 7.92
CA ALA A 115 -9.35 -11.77 8.94
C ALA A 115 -8.12 -12.42 9.58
N THR A 116 -7.09 -12.71 8.80
CA THR A 116 -5.84 -13.29 9.30
C THR A 116 -5.07 -12.30 10.16
N GLN A 117 -4.96 -11.04 9.72
CA GLN A 117 -4.29 -9.99 10.48
C GLN A 117 -4.99 -9.72 11.81
N ARG A 118 -6.32 -9.64 11.83
CA ARG A 118 -7.08 -9.47 13.07
C ARG A 118 -6.80 -10.60 14.07
N LYS A 119 -6.69 -11.85 13.59
CA LYS A 119 -6.31 -12.99 14.44
C LYS A 119 -4.88 -12.88 14.98
N LEU A 120 -3.93 -12.39 14.18
CA LEU A 120 -2.55 -12.18 14.63
C LEU A 120 -2.45 -11.04 15.64
N GLN A 121 -3.19 -9.96 15.43
CA GLN A 121 -3.20 -8.79 16.31
C GLN A 121 -3.94 -9.02 17.64
N ALA A 122 -4.86 -9.98 17.70
CA ALA A 122 -5.59 -10.33 18.91
C ALA A 122 -4.77 -11.16 19.93
N VAL A 123 -3.56 -11.58 19.56
CA VAL A 123 -2.67 -12.33 20.45
C VAL A 123 -1.95 -11.35 21.38
N ASP A 124 -2.02 -11.59 22.68
CA ASP A 124 -1.21 -10.90 23.69
C ASP A 124 0.15 -11.61 23.80
N PRO A 125 1.25 -11.03 23.28
CA PRO A 125 2.56 -11.67 23.30
C PRO A 125 3.15 -11.80 24.70
N ASP A 126 2.76 -10.94 25.65
CA ASP A 126 3.29 -10.95 27.02
C ASP A 126 2.73 -12.12 27.85
N ALA A 127 1.62 -12.71 27.39
CA ALA A 127 0.99 -13.88 28.00
C ALA A 127 1.51 -15.22 27.46
N LEU A 128 2.39 -15.22 26.45
CA LEU A 128 2.90 -16.44 25.81
C LEU A 128 4.16 -16.95 26.51
N SER A 129 4.33 -18.28 26.56
CA SER A 129 5.64 -18.87 26.85
C SER A 129 6.64 -18.63 25.71
N ASP A 130 7.94 -18.79 25.96
CA ASP A 130 8.99 -18.61 24.94
C ASP A 130 8.74 -19.43 23.66
N VAL A 131 8.28 -20.67 23.81
CA VAL A 131 8.00 -21.57 22.67
C VAL A 131 6.78 -21.10 21.87
N GLU A 132 5.74 -20.64 22.57
CA GLU A 132 4.54 -20.08 21.94
C GLU A 132 4.84 -18.75 21.25
N LEU A 133 5.66 -17.89 21.87
CA LEU A 133 6.11 -16.63 21.32
C LEU A 133 6.94 -16.85 20.04
N ALA A 134 7.90 -17.77 20.05
CA ALA A 134 8.69 -18.10 18.86
C ALA A 134 7.80 -18.61 17.71
N THR A 135 6.79 -19.43 18.03
CA THR A 135 5.79 -19.92 17.06
C THR A 135 4.94 -18.78 16.52
N TYR A 136 4.50 -17.87 17.38
CA TYR A 136 3.71 -16.68 17.01
C TYR A 136 4.50 -15.73 16.10
N LEU A 137 5.76 -15.44 16.43
CA LEU A 137 6.63 -14.59 15.61
C LEU A 137 6.91 -15.21 14.24
N THR A 138 7.08 -16.53 14.18
CA THR A 138 7.22 -17.25 12.91
C THR A 138 5.97 -17.09 12.04
N ARG A 139 4.77 -17.23 12.63
CA ARG A 139 3.51 -17.00 11.91
C ARG A 139 3.38 -15.56 11.42
N CYS A 140 3.82 -14.57 12.21
CA CYS A 140 3.82 -13.16 11.79
C CYS A 140 4.76 -12.93 10.60
N ARG A 141 5.98 -13.48 10.65
CA ARG A 141 6.95 -13.42 9.54
C ARG A 141 6.39 -14.04 8.27
N ASP A 142 5.84 -15.24 8.36
CA ASP A 142 5.33 -15.97 7.20
C ASP A 142 4.13 -15.25 6.59
N HIS A 143 3.27 -14.67 7.44
CA HIS A 143 2.17 -13.84 6.97
C HIS A 143 2.67 -12.56 6.29
N HIS A 144 3.65 -11.85 6.86
CA HIS A 144 4.27 -10.68 6.24
C HIS A 144 4.86 -11.03 4.87
N SER A 145 5.58 -12.15 4.75
CA SER A 145 6.10 -12.67 3.48
C SER A 145 4.99 -12.91 2.46
N ALA A 146 3.88 -13.53 2.87
CA ALA A 146 2.72 -13.71 2.00
C ALA A 146 2.09 -12.37 1.55
N MET A 147 2.09 -11.35 2.41
CA MET A 147 1.57 -10.01 2.08
C MET A 147 2.46 -9.29 1.06
N ILE A 148 3.78 -9.42 1.13
CA ILE A 148 4.68 -8.90 0.09
C ILE A 148 4.38 -9.56 -1.26
N ALA A 149 4.24 -10.89 -1.30
CA ALA A 149 3.90 -11.58 -2.54
C ALA A 149 2.52 -11.15 -3.09
N GLN A 150 1.52 -10.98 -2.21
CA GLN A 150 0.19 -10.50 -2.58
C GLN A 150 0.23 -9.08 -3.12
N HIS A 151 0.91 -8.16 -2.43
CA HIS A 151 1.07 -6.77 -2.89
C HIS A 151 1.63 -6.72 -4.31
N MET A 152 2.69 -7.49 -4.56
CA MET A 152 3.32 -7.53 -5.88
C MET A 152 2.39 -8.16 -6.92
N ARG A 153 1.69 -9.28 -6.60
CA ARG A 153 0.74 -9.94 -7.51
C ARG A 153 -0.33 -9.01 -8.08
N PHE A 154 -0.83 -8.08 -7.28
CA PHE A 154 -1.88 -7.12 -7.67
C PHE A 154 -1.34 -5.79 -8.23
N THR A 155 0.00 -5.64 -8.34
CA THR A 155 0.61 -4.38 -8.78
C THR A 155 0.20 -4.01 -10.20
N ALA A 156 0.27 -4.93 -11.14
CA ALA A 156 -0.10 -4.67 -12.52
C ALA A 156 -1.58 -4.23 -12.67
N GLY A 157 -2.52 -4.83 -11.92
CA GLY A 157 -3.93 -4.39 -11.92
C GLY A 157 -4.14 -2.99 -11.36
N ALA A 158 -3.28 -2.55 -10.44
CA ALA A 158 -3.30 -1.20 -9.89
C ALA A 158 -2.69 -0.15 -10.84
N ILE A 159 -1.71 -0.53 -11.68
CA ILE A 159 -0.95 0.43 -12.50
C ILE A 159 -1.34 0.43 -13.98
N LEU A 160 -1.73 -0.70 -14.57
CA LEU A 160 -1.92 -0.79 -16.02
C LEU A 160 -3.08 0.07 -16.52
N PRO A 161 -4.30 0.04 -15.93
CA PRO A 161 -5.40 0.89 -16.40
C PRO A 161 -5.10 2.38 -16.27
N THR A 162 -4.42 2.79 -15.19
CA THR A 162 -3.98 4.17 -15.00
C THR A 162 -2.91 4.55 -16.03
N GLY A 163 -1.91 3.69 -16.25
CA GLY A 163 -0.86 3.92 -17.24
C GLY A 163 -1.40 4.02 -18.67
N ASP A 164 -2.36 3.16 -19.02
CA ASP A 164 -3.02 3.14 -20.33
C ASP A 164 -3.82 4.42 -20.59
N PHE A 165 -4.57 4.88 -19.58
CA PHE A 165 -5.24 6.17 -19.59
C PHE A 165 -4.24 7.34 -19.78
N LEU A 166 -3.17 7.38 -18.97
CA LEU A 166 -2.18 8.46 -19.03
C LEU A 166 -1.48 8.52 -20.39
N ALA A 167 -1.12 7.36 -20.96
CA ALA A 167 -0.46 7.29 -22.26
C ALA A 167 -1.37 7.83 -23.38
N HIS A 168 -2.58 7.29 -23.51
CA HIS A 168 -3.51 7.70 -24.57
C HIS A 168 -3.93 9.16 -24.44
N VAL A 169 -4.35 9.58 -23.25
CA VAL A 169 -4.86 10.94 -23.06
C VAL A 169 -3.73 11.97 -23.11
N GLY A 170 -2.54 11.61 -22.63
CA GLY A 170 -1.32 12.40 -22.82
C GLY A 170 -1.02 12.65 -24.29
N ASP A 171 -1.06 11.60 -25.12
CA ASP A 171 -0.84 11.70 -26.56
C ASP A 171 -1.92 12.54 -27.27
N TRP A 172 -3.20 12.38 -26.91
CA TRP A 172 -4.30 13.11 -27.55
C TRP A 172 -4.37 14.58 -27.19
N THR A 173 -3.95 14.95 -25.98
CA THR A 173 -4.16 16.29 -25.42
C THR A 173 -2.87 17.08 -25.20
N SER A 174 -1.71 16.41 -25.23
CA SER A 174 -0.40 16.95 -24.82
C SER A 174 -0.36 17.46 -23.37
N LEU A 175 -1.32 17.07 -22.52
CA LEU A 175 -1.33 17.46 -21.11
C LEU A 175 -0.30 16.65 -20.31
N PRO A 176 0.34 17.26 -19.28
CA PRO A 176 1.24 16.53 -18.40
C PRO A 176 0.53 15.40 -17.65
N HIS A 177 1.18 14.24 -17.49
CA HIS A 177 0.62 13.13 -16.71
C HIS A 177 0.23 13.52 -15.28
N ALA A 178 0.92 14.49 -14.67
CA ALA A 178 0.58 14.99 -13.33
C ALA A 178 -0.80 15.68 -13.28
N GLU A 179 -1.18 16.39 -14.34
CA GLU A 179 -2.51 17.00 -14.48
C GLU A 179 -3.57 15.91 -14.70
N LEU A 180 -3.28 14.96 -15.59
CA LEU A 180 -4.17 13.83 -15.88
C LEU A 180 -4.41 12.91 -14.67
N LEU A 181 -3.40 12.72 -13.81
CA LEU A 181 -3.56 12.01 -12.54
C LEU A 181 -4.57 12.71 -11.60
N GLY A 182 -4.78 14.01 -11.76
CA GLY A 182 -5.80 14.76 -11.03
C GLY A 182 -7.21 14.20 -11.22
N LEU A 183 -7.50 13.60 -12.37
CA LEU A 183 -8.80 12.99 -12.68
C LEU A 183 -9.07 11.70 -11.91
N MET A 184 -8.08 11.15 -11.18
CA MET A 184 -8.28 9.99 -10.29
C MET A 184 -8.74 10.40 -8.90
N ARG A 185 -8.79 11.71 -8.61
CA ARG A 185 -9.19 12.20 -7.30
C ARG A 185 -10.61 11.74 -6.96
N GLY A 186 -10.79 11.30 -5.72
CA GLY A 186 -12.06 10.79 -5.21
C GLY A 186 -12.43 9.36 -5.62
N SER A 187 -11.66 8.69 -6.50
CA SER A 187 -11.99 7.32 -6.91
C SER A 187 -11.49 6.22 -5.96
N ALA A 188 -10.69 6.60 -4.95
CA ALA A 188 -10.14 5.69 -3.95
C ALA A 188 -10.32 6.28 -2.54
N GLU A 189 -11.40 5.89 -1.85
CA GLU A 189 -11.67 6.37 -0.48
C GLU A 189 -10.54 6.05 0.50
N VAL A 190 -9.91 4.88 0.33
CA VAL A 190 -8.78 4.43 1.16
C VAL A 190 -7.59 5.40 1.12
N SER A 191 -7.37 6.11 0.00
CA SER A 191 -6.29 7.10 -0.13
C SER A 191 -6.45 8.28 0.82
N ALA A 192 -7.70 8.59 1.19
CA ALA A 192 -8.04 9.61 2.17
C ALA A 192 -8.18 9.04 3.59
N GLY A 193 -7.75 7.79 3.82
CA GLY A 193 -7.95 7.09 5.09
C GLY A 193 -9.36 6.53 5.28
N GLY A 194 -10.18 6.49 4.22
CA GLY A 194 -11.54 5.96 4.20
C GLY A 194 -11.64 4.54 4.75
N SER A 195 -12.44 4.34 5.80
CA SER A 195 -12.82 3.02 6.30
C SER A 195 -14.15 3.07 7.06
N GLU A 196 -14.78 1.91 7.25
CA GLU A 196 -15.98 1.78 8.09
C GLU A 196 -15.70 2.21 9.53
N GLU A 197 -14.54 1.83 10.07
CA GLU A 197 -14.09 2.21 11.42
C GLU A 197 -13.92 3.73 11.54
N MET A 198 -13.39 4.41 10.51
CA MET A 198 -13.28 5.86 10.48
C MET A 198 -14.67 6.52 10.46
N GLN A 199 -15.59 6.04 9.63
CA GLN A 199 -16.94 6.59 9.55
C GLN A 199 -17.72 6.38 10.86
N ARG A 200 -17.56 5.22 11.50
CA ARG A 200 -18.11 4.92 12.82
C ARG A 200 -17.54 5.86 13.88
N LEU A 201 -16.22 6.08 13.87
CA LEU A 201 -15.54 7.02 14.76
C LEU A 201 -16.11 8.43 14.64
N LYS A 202 -16.22 8.97 13.41
CA LYS A 202 -16.81 10.29 13.15
C LYS A 202 -18.23 10.40 13.72
N LYS A 203 -19.10 9.43 13.43
CA LYS A 203 -20.49 9.40 13.91
C LYS A 203 -20.60 9.32 15.42
N ALA A 204 -19.72 8.55 16.08
CA ALA A 204 -19.70 8.41 17.53
C ALA A 204 -19.25 9.71 18.21
N PHE A 205 -18.14 10.31 17.74
CA PHE A 205 -17.60 11.54 18.32
C PHE A 205 -18.51 12.76 18.05
N ALA A 206 -19.25 12.75 16.94
CA ALA A 206 -20.28 13.76 16.67
C ALA A 206 -21.36 13.85 17.77
N LYS A 207 -21.64 12.75 18.45
CA LYS A 207 -22.70 12.63 19.48
C LYS A 207 -22.17 12.66 20.92
N ASP A 208 -20.85 12.61 21.11
CA ASP A 208 -20.23 12.52 22.44
C ASP A 208 -19.30 13.71 22.72
N ALA A 209 -19.86 14.75 23.34
CA ALA A 209 -19.13 15.94 23.74
C ALA A 209 -18.03 15.65 24.78
N SER A 210 -18.17 14.57 25.57
CA SER A 210 -17.17 14.19 26.57
C SER A 210 -15.93 13.57 25.92
N ALA A 211 -16.13 12.72 24.91
CA ALA A 211 -15.07 12.15 24.11
C ALA A 211 -14.30 13.24 23.33
N ARG A 212 -15.02 14.18 22.71
CA ARG A 212 -14.42 15.37 22.06
C ARG A 212 -13.60 16.21 23.05
N LYS A 213 -14.15 16.52 24.22
CA LYS A 213 -13.42 17.27 25.25
C LYS A 213 -12.15 16.56 25.71
N LEU A 214 -12.19 15.23 25.83
CA LEU A 214 -11.01 14.43 26.17
C LEU A 214 -9.94 14.51 25.07
N LEU A 215 -10.36 14.43 23.81
CA LEU A 215 -9.48 14.53 22.65
C LEU A 215 -8.74 15.88 22.59
N ASP A 216 -9.37 16.97 23.01
CA ASP A 216 -8.80 18.33 22.99
C ASP A 216 -7.96 18.69 24.22
N THR A 217 -7.75 17.76 25.15
CA THR A 217 -6.93 18.04 26.35
C THR A 217 -5.46 18.22 26.00
N ALA A 218 -4.78 19.15 26.69
CA ALA A 218 -3.32 19.35 26.62
C ALA A 218 -2.53 18.32 27.46
N ARG A 219 -3.09 17.12 27.68
CA ARG A 219 -2.45 16.04 28.43
C ARG A 219 -1.44 15.30 27.55
N ASP A 220 -0.61 14.49 28.19
CA ASP A 220 0.26 13.52 27.49
C ASP A 220 -0.55 12.71 26.45
N PRO A 221 -0.21 12.78 25.15
CA PRO A 221 -0.96 12.12 24.08
C PRO A 221 -1.16 10.62 24.30
N ALA A 222 -0.16 9.91 24.84
CA ALA A 222 -0.27 8.49 25.12
C ALA A 222 -1.38 8.20 26.15
N LYS A 223 -1.44 9.01 27.22
CA LYS A 223 -2.49 8.93 28.25
C LYS A 223 -3.86 9.33 27.73
N VAL A 224 -3.94 10.23 26.76
CA VAL A 224 -5.22 10.57 26.10
C VAL A 224 -5.73 9.37 25.31
N ILE A 225 -4.89 8.71 24.52
CA ILE A 225 -5.27 7.51 23.75
C ILE A 225 -5.72 6.38 24.68
N GLU A 226 -4.98 6.10 25.75
CA GLU A 226 -5.35 5.11 26.77
C GLU A 226 -6.73 5.40 27.38
N ARG A 227 -7.00 6.69 27.68
CA ARG A 227 -8.28 7.10 28.26
C ARG A 227 -9.43 7.08 27.26
N LEU A 228 -9.16 7.36 25.98
CA LEU A 228 -10.16 7.23 24.91
C LEU A 228 -10.56 5.77 24.72
N ARG A 229 -9.59 4.83 24.74
CA ARG A 229 -9.87 3.38 24.66
C ARG A 229 -10.69 2.86 25.85
N SER A 230 -10.52 3.45 27.03
CA SER A 230 -11.28 3.07 28.24
C SER A 230 -12.64 3.76 28.40
N LEU A 231 -13.06 4.59 27.44
CA LEU A 231 -14.43 5.12 27.44
C LEU A 231 -15.44 3.99 27.33
N GLY A 232 -16.55 4.11 28.08
CA GLY A 232 -17.70 3.24 27.89
C GLY A 232 -18.52 3.65 26.66
N GLY A 233 -19.40 2.75 26.23
CA GLY A 233 -20.37 3.04 25.17
C GLY A 233 -19.74 3.13 23.76
N GLU A 234 -20.46 3.80 22.86
CA GLU A 234 -20.14 3.76 21.42
C GLU A 234 -18.86 4.53 21.08
N ALA A 235 -18.54 5.63 21.77
CA ALA A 235 -17.31 6.39 21.52
C ALA A 235 -16.05 5.56 21.81
N GLY A 236 -16.03 4.85 22.94
CA GLY A 236 -14.93 3.95 23.31
C GLY A 236 -14.79 2.75 22.39
N ALA A 237 -15.92 2.15 21.99
CA ALA A 237 -15.92 1.06 21.03
C ALA A 237 -15.42 1.49 19.64
N ALA A 238 -15.86 2.66 19.16
CA ALA A 238 -15.48 3.19 17.86
C ALA A 238 -14.00 3.59 17.79
N ILE A 239 -13.46 4.27 18.82
CA ILE A 239 -12.04 4.63 18.85
C ILE A 239 -11.15 3.40 19.00
N SER A 240 -11.56 2.40 19.79
CA SER A 240 -10.80 1.15 19.92
C SER A 240 -10.71 0.43 18.57
N ALA A 241 -11.84 0.27 17.87
CA ALA A 241 -11.86 -0.36 16.55
C ALA A 241 -11.01 0.39 15.52
N TYR A 242 -11.06 1.74 15.51
CA TYR A 242 -10.23 2.55 14.63
C TYR A 242 -8.74 2.38 14.94
N LEU A 243 -8.36 2.41 16.22
CA LEU A 243 -6.98 2.22 16.64
C LEU A 243 -6.48 0.79 16.38
N ASP A 244 -7.33 -0.22 16.43
CA ASP A 244 -6.97 -1.59 16.06
C ASP A 244 -6.74 -1.71 14.54
N LEU A 245 -7.44 -0.90 13.72
CA LEU A 245 -7.22 -0.85 12.28
C LEU A 245 -5.92 -0.13 11.88
N VAL A 246 -5.61 1.00 12.53
CA VAL A 246 -4.51 1.89 12.09
C VAL A 246 -3.28 1.87 12.99
N GLY A 247 -3.40 1.38 14.21
CA GLY A 247 -2.41 1.55 15.26
C GLY A 247 -1.07 0.85 15.00
N ASN A 248 -1.10 -0.26 14.27
CA ASN A 248 0.09 -1.04 13.91
C ASN A 248 0.67 -0.68 12.53
N ARG A 249 0.12 0.34 11.85
CA ARG A 249 0.67 0.80 10.56
C ARG A 249 1.98 1.53 10.79
N LEU A 250 2.98 1.23 9.97
CA LEU A 250 4.24 1.98 9.90
C LEU A 250 3.94 3.38 9.35
N ILE A 251 4.55 4.40 9.97
CA ILE A 251 4.32 5.81 9.59
C ILE A 251 5.39 6.32 8.63
N ASP A 252 6.62 5.81 8.71
CA ASP A 252 7.76 6.31 7.93
C ASP A 252 8.63 5.16 7.40
N GLY A 253 8.17 4.49 6.34
CA GLY A 253 8.94 3.47 5.63
C GLY A 253 8.26 2.09 5.64
N PHE A 254 9.05 1.07 5.32
CA PHE A 254 8.57 -0.31 5.13
C PHE A 254 9.20 -1.31 6.12
N ASP A 255 10.30 -0.95 6.77
CA ASP A 255 11.01 -1.85 7.67
C ASP A 255 10.28 -2.02 9.00
N ILE A 256 10.37 -3.20 9.61
CA ILE A 256 9.75 -3.50 10.91
C ILE A 256 10.30 -2.63 12.06
N SER A 257 11.49 -2.04 11.88
CA SER A 257 12.10 -1.12 12.83
C SER A 257 11.55 0.31 12.76
N GLU A 258 10.74 0.63 11.76
CA GLU A 258 10.11 1.94 11.66
C GLU A 258 8.99 2.08 12.68
N PRO A 259 8.75 3.29 13.21
CA PRO A 259 7.75 3.49 14.23
C PRO A 259 6.34 3.24 13.67
N ARG A 260 5.53 2.48 14.42
CA ARG A 260 4.09 2.35 14.16
C ARG A 260 3.30 3.53 14.72
N ALA A 261 2.08 3.70 14.25
CA ALA A 261 1.20 4.80 14.68
C ALA A 261 1.04 4.90 16.21
N LEU A 262 0.92 3.77 16.92
CA LEU A 262 0.82 3.76 18.39
C LEU A 262 2.09 4.21 19.11
N GLU A 263 3.25 4.13 18.46
CA GLU A 263 4.54 4.59 19.02
C GLU A 263 4.76 6.10 18.81
N LEU A 264 3.91 6.74 17.99
CA LEU A 264 3.89 8.18 17.73
C LEU A 264 2.56 8.80 18.20
N PRO A 265 2.26 8.77 19.51
CA PRO A 265 0.94 9.11 20.03
C PRO A 265 0.51 10.55 19.76
N ASP A 266 1.45 11.51 19.68
CA ASP A 266 1.15 12.90 19.29
C ASP A 266 0.65 13.00 17.84
N ALA A 267 1.36 12.37 16.89
CA ALA A 267 0.97 12.35 15.48
C ALA A 267 -0.38 11.64 15.28
N LEU A 268 -0.57 10.50 15.93
CA LEU A 268 -1.82 9.74 15.88
C LEU A 268 -2.99 10.54 16.45
N LEU A 269 -2.80 11.22 17.60
CA LEU A 269 -3.85 12.05 18.20
C LEU A 269 -4.24 13.23 17.31
N ARG A 270 -3.27 13.89 16.66
CA ARG A 270 -3.54 14.96 15.68
C ARG A 270 -4.33 14.44 14.48
N SER A 271 -3.97 13.26 13.96
CA SER A 271 -4.70 12.61 12.87
C SER A 271 -6.17 12.30 13.26
N ILE A 272 -6.39 11.80 14.48
CA ILE A 272 -7.75 11.56 15.02
C ILE A 272 -8.53 12.87 15.13
N ARG A 273 -7.92 13.96 15.64
CA ARG A 273 -8.56 15.28 15.71
C ARG A 273 -9.01 15.77 14.34
N ILE A 274 -8.15 15.69 13.34
CA ILE A 274 -8.48 16.05 11.95
C ILE A 274 -9.65 15.17 11.46
N THR A 275 -9.57 13.87 11.71
CA THR A 275 -10.59 12.90 11.27
C THR A 275 -11.98 13.20 11.82
N VAL A 276 -12.10 13.53 13.10
CA VAL A 276 -13.39 13.78 13.77
C VAL A 276 -13.83 15.23 13.75
N SER A 277 -13.01 16.13 13.19
CA SER A 277 -13.38 17.52 12.99
C SER A 277 -14.46 17.63 11.91
N ASP A 278 -15.38 18.58 12.10
CA ASP A 278 -16.49 18.85 11.17
C ASP A 278 -16.04 19.74 9.99
N GLU A 279 -14.73 19.92 9.77
CA GLU A 279 -14.20 20.64 8.60
C GLU A 279 -14.46 19.82 7.35
N ALA A 280 -15.56 20.16 6.65
CA ALA A 280 -15.80 19.67 5.31
C ALA A 280 -14.63 20.10 4.42
N GLN A 281 -13.86 19.14 3.91
CA GLN A 281 -12.98 19.41 2.78
C GLN A 281 -13.84 19.99 1.66
N ALA A 282 -13.41 21.13 1.11
CA ALA A 282 -14.11 21.77 0.02
C ALA A 282 -14.40 20.74 -1.09
N PRO A 283 -15.61 20.74 -1.69
CA PRO A 283 -15.91 19.88 -2.81
C PRO A 283 -14.86 20.13 -3.88
N ILE A 284 -14.14 19.08 -4.28
CA ILE A 284 -13.19 19.21 -5.37
C ILE A 284 -13.99 18.93 -6.63
N ASP A 285 -14.00 19.90 -7.53
CA ASP A 285 -14.75 19.80 -8.79
C ASP A 285 -14.00 18.92 -9.81
N VAL A 286 -13.95 17.62 -9.48
CA VAL A 286 -13.31 16.62 -10.35
C VAL A 286 -14.11 16.44 -11.63
N ASP A 287 -15.44 16.61 -11.58
CA ASP A 287 -16.32 16.44 -12.73
C ASP A 287 -16.11 17.56 -13.77
N ASP A 288 -15.99 18.82 -13.33
CA ASP A 288 -15.63 19.93 -14.22
C ASP A 288 -14.23 19.72 -14.83
N HIS A 289 -13.26 19.28 -14.02
CA HIS A 289 -11.92 18.98 -14.52
C HIS A 289 -11.94 17.84 -15.56
N ILE A 290 -12.73 16.78 -15.34
CA ILE A 290 -12.91 15.70 -16.31
C ILE A 290 -13.52 16.25 -17.60
N ALA A 291 -14.54 17.10 -17.51
CA ALA A 291 -15.18 17.71 -18.68
C ALA A 291 -14.20 18.58 -19.48
N ASP A 292 -13.37 19.38 -18.79
CA ASP A 292 -12.35 20.24 -19.41
C ASP A 292 -11.29 19.44 -20.17
N VAL A 293 -10.80 18.35 -19.58
CA VAL A 293 -9.84 17.47 -20.26
C VAL A 293 -10.50 16.74 -21.42
N ARG A 294 -11.72 16.23 -21.24
CA ARG A 294 -12.49 15.56 -22.30
C ARG A 294 -12.73 16.47 -23.50
N ALA A 295 -12.96 17.77 -23.28
CA ALA A 295 -13.15 18.76 -24.34
C ALA A 295 -11.89 18.97 -25.21
N LYS A 296 -10.70 18.68 -24.66
CA LYS A 296 -9.42 18.73 -25.39
C LYS A 296 -9.13 17.45 -26.19
N VAL A 297 -9.85 16.35 -25.91
CA VAL A 297 -9.70 15.08 -26.63
C VAL A 297 -10.37 15.18 -28.01
N PRO A 298 -9.70 14.78 -29.11
CA PRO A 298 -10.31 14.75 -30.43
C PRO A 298 -11.62 13.96 -30.42
N ALA A 299 -12.65 14.45 -31.11
CA ALA A 299 -14.00 13.89 -31.05
C ALA A 299 -14.06 12.37 -31.31
N ALA A 300 -13.21 11.86 -32.20
CA ALA A 300 -13.10 10.42 -32.51
C ALA A 300 -12.63 9.56 -31.33
N HIS A 301 -11.87 10.13 -30.38
CA HIS A 301 -11.31 9.43 -29.23
C HIS A 301 -12.09 9.65 -27.93
N GLN A 302 -13.11 10.52 -27.92
CA GLN A 302 -13.89 10.81 -26.71
C GLN A 302 -14.56 9.56 -26.09
N PRO A 303 -15.15 8.61 -26.86
CA PRO A 303 -15.67 7.37 -26.27
C PRO A 303 -14.59 6.52 -25.60
N GLN A 304 -13.40 6.47 -26.19
CA GLN A 304 -12.26 5.73 -25.63
C GLN A 304 -11.70 6.43 -24.39
N PHE A 305 -11.70 7.76 -24.34
CA PHE A 305 -11.38 8.53 -23.13
C PHE A 305 -12.29 8.13 -21.97
N ASP A 306 -13.62 8.11 -22.20
CA ASP A 306 -14.60 7.78 -21.17
C ASP A 306 -14.39 6.35 -20.63
N GLU A 307 -14.09 5.40 -21.53
CA GLU A 307 -13.76 4.02 -21.18
C GLU A 307 -12.47 3.92 -20.35
N LEU A 308 -11.37 4.50 -20.83
CA LEU A 308 -10.07 4.46 -20.16
C LEU A 308 -10.11 5.11 -18.77
N LEU A 309 -10.78 6.26 -18.65
CA LEU A 309 -10.98 6.93 -17.37
C LEU A 309 -11.80 6.06 -16.42
N GLY A 310 -12.84 5.38 -16.93
CA GLY A 310 -13.64 4.44 -16.17
C GLY A 310 -12.81 3.28 -15.60
N GLU A 311 -11.99 2.64 -16.43
CA GLU A 311 -11.11 1.54 -15.97
C GLU A 311 -10.05 2.02 -14.96
N ALA A 312 -9.42 3.16 -15.24
CA ALA A 312 -8.42 3.75 -14.35
C ALA A 312 -9.01 4.07 -12.98
N ARG A 313 -10.17 4.76 -12.94
CA ARG A 313 -10.86 5.09 -11.67
C ARG A 313 -11.36 3.85 -10.94
N LEU A 314 -11.81 2.82 -11.66
CA LEU A 314 -12.30 1.56 -11.09
C LEU A 314 -11.22 0.83 -10.28
N THR A 315 -10.00 0.71 -10.81
CA THR A 315 -8.92 -0.04 -10.14
C THR A 315 -7.99 0.83 -9.30
N TYR A 316 -8.12 2.16 -9.35
CA TYR A 316 -7.21 3.09 -8.67
C TYR A 316 -7.02 2.78 -7.18
N ARG A 317 -8.07 2.32 -6.48
CA ARG A 317 -8.00 1.95 -5.06
C ARG A 317 -7.04 0.80 -4.76
N LEU A 318 -6.80 -0.12 -5.70
CA LEU A 318 -5.82 -1.18 -5.53
C LEU A 318 -4.41 -0.63 -5.31
N ARG A 319 -4.15 0.62 -5.70
CA ARG A 319 -2.88 1.30 -5.40
C ARG A 319 -2.57 1.31 -3.90
N ASP A 320 -3.59 1.48 -3.08
CA ASP A 320 -3.42 1.61 -1.63
C ASP A 320 -3.92 0.35 -0.92
N GLU A 321 -4.99 -0.29 -1.42
CA GLU A 321 -5.55 -1.49 -0.80
C GLU A 321 -4.64 -2.72 -0.91
N ARG A 322 -3.86 -2.89 -1.99
CA ARG A 322 -3.03 -4.12 -2.12
C ARG A 322 -1.87 -4.19 -1.11
N GLY A 323 -1.62 -3.09 -0.38
CA GLY A 323 -0.70 -3.05 0.76
C GLY A 323 -1.34 -3.36 2.11
N VAL A 324 -2.63 -3.72 2.13
CA VAL A 324 -3.32 -4.25 3.32
C VAL A 324 -2.71 -5.59 3.69
#